data_AF-A0A653C9Q8-F1
#
_entry.id   AF-A0A653C9Q8-F1
#
_cell.length_a   1.000
_cell.length_b   1.000
_cell.length_c   1.000
_cell.angle_alpha   90.00
_cell.angle_beta   90.00
_cell.angle_gamma   90.00
#
_symmetry.space_group_name_H-M   'P 1'
#
loop_
_entity.id
_entity.type
_entity.pdbx_description
1 polymer ?
#
loop_
_entity_poly.entity_id
_entity_poly.type
_entity_poly.pdbx_seq_one_letter_code
_entity_poly.pdbx_strand_id
1 'polypeptide(L)'
;MYCNKTFKSKLSLDDHIIKTHPDFIASVSSKIHECTQCTYKTTYSTNIRQHLITYHPELAGNRILTRCMYCNKTFKSKTTLDDHIIKIHPDFTASVSSKIHEGTQCTYKTTHVKCLREHLMIKH
;
A
#
# COMPACT_ATOMS: atom_id res chain seq x y z
N MET A 1 28.99 20.68 -1.71
CA MET A 1 27.73 20.76 -0.93
C MET A 1 27.72 19.61 0.06
N TYR A 2 27.92 19.87 1.34
CA TYR A 2 28.01 18.82 2.36
C TYR A 2 26.60 18.48 2.87
N CYS A 3 26.18 17.22 2.69
CA CYS A 3 24.96 16.67 3.28
C CYS A 3 25.34 15.69 4.39
N ASN A 4 25.06 16.02 5.66
CA ASN A 4 25.39 15.19 6.82
C ASN A 4 24.23 14.30 7.28
N LYS A 5 23.35 13.88 6.37
CA LYS A 5 22.26 12.96 6.73
C LYS A 5 22.79 11.53 6.85
N THR A 6 22.43 10.88 7.95
CA THR A 6 22.71 9.46 8.19
C THR A 6 21.46 8.64 7.91
N PHE A 7 21.68 7.42 7.40
CA PHE A 7 20.60 6.53 6.99
C PHE A 7 20.81 5.15 7.57
N LYS A 8 19.72 4.56 8.05
CA LYS A 8 19.72 3.20 8.62
C LYS A 8 19.85 2.09 7.58
N SER A 9 19.63 2.41 6.30
CA SER A 9 19.74 1.44 5.21
C SER A 9 20.18 2.10 3.91
N LYS A 10 20.88 1.32 3.08
CA LYS A 10 21.32 1.77 1.76
C LYS A 10 20.15 2.21 0.86
N LEU A 11 19.04 1.47 0.88
CA LEU A 11 17.84 1.82 0.11
C LEU A 11 17.32 3.23 0.44
N SER A 12 17.35 3.62 1.72
CA SER A 12 16.90 4.93 2.17
C SER A 12 17.88 6.06 1.84
N LEU A 13 19.19 5.78 1.87
CA LEU A 13 20.22 6.70 1.38
C LEU A 13 20.07 6.93 -0.13
N ASP A 14 19.94 5.84 -0.89
CA ASP A 14 19.79 5.89 -2.34
C ASP A 14 18.52 6.69 -2.73
N ASP A 15 17.39 6.50 -2.02
CA ASP A 15 16.17 7.31 -2.24
C ASP A 15 16.37 8.81 -1.92
N HIS A 16 17.14 9.12 -0.88
CA HIS A 16 17.50 10.50 -0.53
C HIS A 16 18.35 11.14 -1.63
N ILE A 17 19.33 10.42 -2.18
CA ILE A 17 20.18 10.89 -3.27
C ILE A 17 19.30 11.23 -4.49
N ILE A 18 18.41 10.31 -4.89
CA ILE A 18 17.49 10.54 -6.02
C ILE A 18 16.66 11.83 -5.84
N LYS A 19 16.18 12.09 -4.62
CA LYS A 19 15.26 13.21 -4.35
C LYS A 19 15.95 14.55 -4.10
N THR A 20 17.17 14.53 -3.57
CA THR A 20 17.83 15.74 -3.05
C THR A 20 19.12 16.08 -3.79
N HIS A 21 19.73 15.09 -4.44
CA HIS A 21 21.05 15.19 -5.08
C HIS A 21 21.02 14.54 -6.47
N PRO A 22 20.23 15.09 -7.42
CA PRO A 22 20.01 14.49 -8.73
C PRO A 22 21.31 14.28 -9.53
N ASP A 23 22.30 15.16 -9.36
CA ASP A 23 23.62 15.05 -10.01
C ASP A 23 24.40 13.79 -9.59
N PHE A 24 24.02 13.19 -8.46
CA PHE A 24 24.66 11.99 -7.90
C PHE A 24 23.83 10.72 -8.15
N ILE A 25 22.79 10.76 -8.98
CA ILE A 25 21.97 9.58 -9.31
C ILE A 25 22.81 8.44 -9.89
N ALA A 26 23.89 8.73 -10.60
CA ALA A 26 24.82 7.71 -11.13
C ALA A 26 25.49 6.86 -10.04
N SER A 27 25.56 7.35 -8.80
CA SER A 27 26.09 6.61 -7.64
C SER A 27 25.08 5.67 -6.98
N VAL A 28 23.81 5.77 -7.37
CA VAL A 28 22.73 4.92 -6.84
C VAL A 28 22.83 3.54 -7.46
N SER A 29 22.96 2.52 -6.61
CA SER A 29 23.02 1.13 -7.05
C SER A 29 21.70 0.37 -6.82
N SER A 30 20.78 0.94 -6.03
CA SER A 30 19.43 0.38 -5.88
C SER A 30 18.62 0.54 -7.16
N LYS A 31 17.68 -0.38 -7.38
CA LYS A 31 16.73 -0.28 -8.50
C LYS A 31 15.93 1.03 -8.40
N ILE A 32 16.00 1.85 -9.45
CA ILE A 32 15.24 3.08 -9.56
C ILE A 32 13.91 2.79 -10.25
N HIS A 33 12.83 3.28 -9.65
CA HIS A 33 11.51 3.33 -10.25
C HIS A 33 11.22 4.77 -10.69
N GLU A 34 11.08 4.98 -11.99
CA GLU A 34 10.76 6.27 -12.58
C GLU A 34 9.35 6.30 -13.16
N CYS A 35 8.69 7.44 -13.02
CA CYS A 35 7.43 7.71 -13.70
C CYS A 35 7.70 8.00 -15.17
N THR A 36 6.85 7.50 -16.06
CA THR A 36 6.98 7.75 -17.51
C THR A 36 6.31 9.05 -17.95
N GLN A 37 5.55 9.71 -17.08
CA GLN A 37 4.78 10.93 -17.39
C GLN A 37 5.33 12.19 -16.72
N CYS A 38 6.25 12.04 -15.77
CA CYS A 38 6.86 13.16 -15.07
C CYS A 38 8.26 12.78 -14.55
N THR A 39 8.93 13.73 -13.91
CA THR A 39 10.31 13.56 -13.41
C THR A 39 10.40 12.80 -12.09
N TYR A 40 9.29 12.28 -11.55
CA TYR A 40 9.29 11.58 -10.27
C TYR A 40 10.09 10.27 -10.32
N LYS A 41 11.03 10.11 -9.39
CA LYS A 41 11.87 8.93 -9.23
C LYS A 41 11.97 8.52 -7.75
N THR A 42 12.07 7.23 -7.49
CA THR A 42 12.22 6.68 -6.14
C THR A 42 12.82 5.28 -6.19
N THR A 43 13.47 4.83 -5.12
CA THR A 43 13.89 3.42 -4.98
C THR A 43 12.77 2.52 -4.46
N TYR A 44 11.65 3.10 -3.98
CA TYR A 44 10.55 2.35 -3.37
C TYR A 44 9.42 2.07 -4.37
N SER A 45 9.21 0.79 -4.67
CA SER A 45 8.10 0.34 -5.52
C SER A 45 6.71 0.75 -4.99
N THR A 46 6.56 0.85 -3.67
CA THR A 46 5.33 1.32 -3.02
C THR A 46 5.09 2.81 -3.28
N ASN A 47 6.16 3.62 -3.31
CA ASN A 47 6.06 5.05 -3.51
C ASN A 47 5.72 5.39 -4.95
N ILE A 48 6.37 4.75 -5.93
CA ILE A 48 6.01 4.95 -7.34
C ILE A 48 4.56 4.51 -7.60
N ARG A 49 4.11 3.42 -6.96
CA ARG A 49 2.72 2.97 -7.08
C ARG A 49 1.75 4.01 -6.52
N GLN A 50 2.02 4.54 -5.34
CA GLN A 50 1.17 5.58 -4.73
C GLN A 50 1.17 6.86 -5.57
N HIS A 51 2.33 7.24 -6.11
CA HIS A 51 2.47 8.36 -7.03
C HIS A 51 1.57 8.18 -8.25
N LEU A 52 1.65 7.03 -8.95
CA LEU A 52 0.78 6.76 -10.10
C LEU A 52 -0.71 6.83 -9.72
N ILE A 53 -1.11 6.22 -8.61
CA ILE A 53 -2.51 6.25 -8.15
C ILE A 53 -3.03 7.67 -7.85
N THR A 54 -2.14 8.59 -7.46
CA THR A 54 -2.51 9.94 -7.00
C THR A 54 -2.42 10.97 -8.13
N TYR A 55 -1.39 10.87 -8.97
CA TYR A 55 -1.06 11.88 -9.98
C TYR A 55 -1.26 11.41 -11.42
N HIS A 56 -1.25 10.09 -11.67
CA HIS A 56 -1.41 9.49 -13.00
C HIS A 56 -2.35 8.26 -12.94
N PRO A 57 -3.60 8.43 -12.45
CA PRO A 57 -4.52 7.31 -12.22
C PRO A 57 -4.76 6.47 -13.48
N GLU A 58 -4.70 7.07 -14.67
CA GLU A 58 -4.78 6.40 -15.96
C GLU A 58 -3.69 5.32 -16.14
N LEU A 59 -2.51 5.49 -15.52
CA LEU A 59 -1.41 4.52 -15.56
C LEU A 59 -1.46 3.50 -14.42
N ALA A 60 -2.25 3.74 -13.39
CA ALA A 60 -2.33 2.85 -12.23
C ALA A 60 -3.09 1.54 -12.56
N GLY A 61 -3.89 1.51 -13.63
CA GLY A 61 -4.64 0.34 -14.08
C GLY A 61 -5.47 -0.31 -12.97
N ASN A 62 -5.50 -1.65 -12.93
CA ASN A 62 -6.22 -2.43 -11.91
C ASN A 62 -5.79 -2.15 -10.45
N ARG A 63 -4.73 -1.35 -10.21
CA ARG A 63 -4.25 -1.03 -8.85
C ARG A 63 -5.11 0.03 -8.15
N ILE A 64 -5.90 0.81 -8.90
CA ILE A 64 -6.93 1.67 -8.29
C ILE A 64 -7.98 0.83 -7.56
N LEU A 65 -8.25 -0.39 -8.04
CA LEU A 65 -9.22 -1.31 -7.44
C LEU A 65 -8.79 -1.82 -6.05
N THR A 66 -7.54 -1.58 -5.65
CA THR A 66 -7.04 -1.93 -4.31
C THR A 66 -6.83 -0.71 -3.42
N ARG A 67 -7.28 0.49 -3.83
CA ARG A 67 -7.35 1.68 -2.98
C ARG A 67 -8.71 1.77 -2.29
N CYS A 68 -8.71 1.99 -0.98
CA CYS A 68 -9.91 2.28 -0.21
C CYS A 68 -10.44 3.66 -0.56
N MET A 69 -11.69 3.76 -1.00
CA MET A 69 -12.29 5.06 -1.33
C MET A 69 -12.67 5.89 -0.10
N TYR A 70 -12.75 5.28 1.09
CA TYR A 70 -13.14 5.95 2.33
C TYR A 70 -11.95 6.57 3.09
N CYS A 71 -10.73 6.05 2.89
CA CYS A 71 -9.53 6.54 3.58
C CYS A 71 -8.26 6.59 2.71
N ASN A 72 -8.37 6.32 1.41
CA ASN A 72 -7.27 6.32 0.43
C ASN A 72 -6.10 5.37 0.71
N LYS A 73 -6.21 4.46 1.70
CA LYS A 73 -5.22 3.40 1.93
C LYS A 73 -5.20 2.43 0.77
N THR A 74 -4.00 2.04 0.34
CA THR A 74 -3.80 1.10 -0.78
C THR A 74 -3.38 -0.28 -0.28
N PHE A 75 -3.99 -1.31 -0.83
CA PHE A 75 -3.81 -2.70 -0.45
C PHE A 75 -3.20 -3.53 -1.59
N LYS A 76 -2.68 -4.71 -1.24
CA LYS A 76 -2.03 -5.61 -2.21
C LYS A 76 -3.04 -6.40 -3.06
N SER A 77 -4.27 -6.57 -2.59
CA SER A 77 -5.35 -7.24 -3.29
C SER A 77 -6.72 -6.72 -2.87
N LYS A 78 -7.74 -6.95 -3.71
CA LYS A 78 -9.14 -6.62 -3.44
C LYS A 78 -9.62 -7.24 -2.14
N THR A 79 -9.32 -8.52 -1.89
CA THR A 79 -9.71 -9.22 -0.65
C THR A 79 -9.15 -8.54 0.61
N THR A 80 -7.91 -8.05 0.55
CA THR A 80 -7.30 -7.33 1.68
C THR A 80 -7.85 -5.92 1.87
N LEU A 81 -8.28 -5.27 0.79
CA LEU A 81 -9.03 -4.01 0.86
C LEU A 81 -10.41 -4.25 1.50
N ASP A 82 -11.11 -5.29 1.06
CA ASP A 82 -12.43 -5.63 1.54
C ASP A 82 -12.40 -6.00 3.03
N ASP A 83 -11.40 -6.75 3.50
CA ASP A 83 -11.19 -7.02 4.93
C ASP A 83 -10.98 -5.74 5.74
N HIS A 84 -10.25 -4.79 5.17
CA HIS A 84 -10.04 -3.48 5.79
C HIS A 84 -11.34 -2.69 5.89
N ILE A 85 -12.19 -2.71 4.86
CA ILE A 85 -13.50 -2.03 4.89
C ILE A 85 -14.36 -2.64 6.00
N ILE A 86 -14.45 -3.96 6.09
CA ILE A 86 -15.22 -4.64 7.16
C ILE A 86 -14.77 -4.21 8.56
N LYS A 87 -13.45 -4.11 8.78
CA LYS A 87 -12.88 -3.88 10.12
C LYS A 87 -12.80 -2.41 10.53
N ILE A 88 -12.55 -1.51 9.58
CA ILE A 88 -12.27 -0.08 9.84
C ILE A 88 -13.42 0.81 9.40
N HIS A 89 -14.25 0.35 8.46
CA HIS A 89 -15.36 1.07 7.85
C HIS A 89 -16.64 0.22 7.91
N PRO A 90 -17.09 -0.23 9.10
CA PRO A 90 -18.16 -1.21 9.24
C PRO A 90 -19.49 -0.76 8.60
N ASP A 91 -19.79 0.54 8.63
CA ASP A 91 -20.98 1.14 8.00
C ASP A 91 -21.02 0.95 6.48
N PHE A 92 -19.86 0.67 5.89
CA PHE A 92 -19.67 0.53 4.45
C PHE A 92 -19.46 -0.93 4.02
N THR A 93 -19.69 -1.90 4.90
CA THR A 93 -19.54 -3.34 4.62
C THR A 93 -20.39 -3.80 3.43
N ALA A 94 -21.52 -3.14 3.15
CA ALA A 94 -22.35 -3.44 1.97
C ALA A 94 -21.65 -3.21 0.62
N SER A 95 -20.58 -2.40 0.58
CA SER A 95 -19.78 -2.15 -0.63
C SER A 95 -18.74 -3.23 -0.94
N VAL A 96 -18.60 -4.22 -0.05
CA VAL A 96 -17.64 -5.32 -0.20
C VAL A 96 -18.18 -6.37 -1.17
N SER A 97 -17.36 -6.73 -2.15
CA SER A 97 -17.68 -7.77 -3.14
C SER A 97 -17.11 -9.15 -2.78
N SER A 98 -16.11 -9.20 -1.88
CA SER A 98 -15.52 -10.46 -1.43
C SER A 98 -16.46 -11.22 -0.49
N LYS A 99 -16.35 -12.55 -0.49
CA LYS A 99 -17.07 -13.42 0.45
C LYS A 99 -16.72 -13.04 1.90
N ILE A 100 -17.75 -12.77 2.70
CA ILE A 100 -17.63 -12.46 4.13
C ILE A 100 -17.81 -13.74 4.94
N HIS A 101 -16.95 -13.94 5.93
CA HIS A 101 -17.02 -14.99 6.92
C HIS A 101 -17.32 -14.35 8.27
N GLU A 102 -18.39 -14.81 8.92
CA GLU A 102 -18.82 -14.32 10.24
C GLU A 102 -18.98 -15.48 11.22
N GLY A 103 -18.74 -15.21 12.50
CA GLY A 103 -18.92 -16.18 13.57
C GLY A 103 -20.39 -16.34 13.92
N THR A 104 -20.82 -17.56 14.28
CA THR A 104 -22.21 -17.81 14.72
C THR A 104 -22.47 -17.33 16.15
N GLN A 105 -21.41 -17.10 16.93
CA GLN A 105 -21.47 -16.72 18.35
C GLN A 105 -21.02 -15.29 18.62
N CYS A 106 -20.66 -14.51 17.59
CA CYS A 106 -20.16 -13.16 17.74
C CYS A 106 -20.37 -12.33 16.47
N THR A 107 -20.22 -11.01 16.56
CA THR A 107 -20.36 -10.08 15.43
C THR A 107 -19.07 -9.90 14.62
N TYR A 108 -18.06 -10.75 14.84
CA TYR A 108 -16.78 -10.68 14.14
C TYR A 108 -16.94 -11.08 12.67
N LYS A 109 -16.48 -10.21 11.76
CA LYS A 109 -16.54 -10.39 10.30
C LYS A 109 -15.16 -10.23 9.68
N THR A 110 -14.85 -11.06 8.70
CA THR A 110 -13.59 -11.00 7.93
C THR A 110 -13.76 -11.61 6.55
N THR A 111 -12.93 -11.23 5.58
CA THR A 111 -12.86 -11.95 4.28
C THR A 111 -11.93 -13.16 4.32
N HIS A 112 -11.23 -13.41 5.44
CA HIS A 112 -10.26 -14.48 5.57
C HIS A 112 -10.72 -15.56 6.56
N VAL A 113 -11.05 -16.76 6.06
CA VAL A 113 -11.47 -17.92 6.90
C VAL A 113 -10.47 -18.23 8.01
N LYS A 114 -9.16 -18.16 7.73
CA LYS A 114 -8.12 -18.40 8.72
C LYS A 114 -8.22 -17.45 9.92
N CYS A 115 -8.54 -16.19 9.68
CA CYS A 115 -8.69 -15.18 10.73
C CYS A 115 -9.96 -15.43 11.56
N LEU A 116 -11.02 -15.96 10.95
CA LEU A 116 -12.20 -16.41 11.68
C LEU A 116 -11.87 -17.63 12.56
N ARG A 117 -11.17 -18.64 12.03
CA ARG A 117 -10.78 -19.82 12.80
C ARG A 117 -9.91 -19.47 14.02
N GLU A 118 -8.90 -18.64 13.83
CA GLU A 118 -8.03 -18.15 14.90
C GLU A 118 -8.81 -17.35 15.94
N HIS A 119 -9.70 -16.45 15.50
CA HIS A 119 -10.58 -15.70 16.40
C HIS A 119 -11.43 -16.63 17.27
N LEU A 120 -12.09 -17.62 16.65
CA LEU A 120 -12.91 -18.58 17.37
C LEU A 120 -12.08 -19.36 18.39
N MET A 121 -10.89 -19.86 18.03
CA MET A 121 -10.02 -20.61 18.96
C MET A 121 -9.55 -19.81 20.19
N ILE A 122 -9.40 -18.49 20.05
CA ILE A 122 -8.84 -17.64 21.12
C ILE A 122 -9.95 -17.03 21.98
N LYS A 123 -11.11 -16.77 21.40
CA LYS A 123 -12.20 -15.99 22.02
C LYS A 123 -13.44 -16.81 22.34
N HIS A 124 -13.52 -18.05 21.87
CA HIS A 124 -14.62 -18.99 22.07
C HIS A 124 -14.10 -20.43 22.26
#